data_AF-A0A0P7BK46-F1
#
_entry.id   AF-A0A0P7BK46-F1
#
_cell.length_a   1.000
_cell.length_b   1.000
_cell.length_c   1.000
_cell.angle_alpha   90.00
_cell.angle_beta   90.00
_cell.angle_gamma   90.00
#
_symmetry.space_group_name_H-M   'P 1'
#
loop_
_entity.id
_entity.type
_entity.pdbx_description
1 polymer ?
#
loop_
_entity_poly.entity_id
_entity_poly.type
_entity_poly.pdbx_seq_one_letter_code
_entity_poly.pdbx_strand_id
1 'polypeptide(L)'
;MALLRFAVLSLLSLPHVFAFTHPGLLVTDQDIARATKKIAAKQDPWLSSWDKLTSLDFSSASYTNSAAADISRASNGELLWHDAAAAFNLALRWKISGDDAFAAAAADILVAWAAELKTLSGGDDAYLTAGLQGYELANAAELLRDYAPFAESGLAAVTGMMTSVFLPMNVDFLNQALPSQHNVLHFFANWELCNIASAMAIGVLADNATVWDFAVDYFKNGVGNGAIGHAVSNIVEEPDTGNPLGQGQESGRDQGHSALDFQLLGAIGQQAWNQGEDLFAYNNSRILLGAEYFARYNLGHDVPFEPYTNGIVSYTVISEASRGAIRPAWELLYAHYVQVKGLDAPWTTAYLNNTLEYFGGFEGGAGSWGEGSGHYDGFGWGSLLHHLDESDVDELSSTLAATASTKAAPTKAASATAASEPASTKVASAEAVSTAAVSSSSATFSTLVTSTSISSSAPTTAADTPSTTAVAATSTDAPESAVSSAPSATTSTTKTRYGKPCRARRPQTTI
;
A
#
# COMPACT_ATOMS: atom_id res chain seq x y z
N MET A 1 38.45 -3.02 -59.22
CA MET A 1 38.00 -2.76 -57.83
C MET A 1 36.49 -2.77 -57.83
N ALA A 2 35.85 -3.50 -56.92
CA ALA A 2 34.39 -3.55 -56.79
C ALA A 2 33.94 -2.75 -55.56
N LEU A 3 32.85 -1.99 -55.67
CA LEU A 3 32.25 -1.31 -54.52
C LEU A 3 31.39 -2.31 -53.74
N LEU A 4 31.76 -2.57 -52.49
CA LEU A 4 30.91 -3.29 -51.55
C LEU A 4 29.86 -2.33 -50.99
N ARG A 5 28.58 -2.56 -51.28
CA ARG A 5 27.47 -1.81 -50.66
C ARG A 5 27.08 -2.49 -49.35
N PHE A 6 27.29 -1.82 -48.23
CA PHE A 6 26.67 -2.22 -46.96
C PHE A 6 25.17 -1.91 -47.02
N ALA A 7 24.34 -2.94 -46.84
CA ALA A 7 22.93 -2.76 -46.55
C ALA A 7 22.78 -2.57 -45.03
N VAL A 8 22.38 -1.38 -44.59
CA VAL A 8 22.00 -1.15 -43.20
C VAL A 8 20.63 -1.77 -42.99
N LEU A 9 20.60 -2.92 -42.32
CA LEU A 9 19.35 -3.58 -41.96
C LEU A 9 18.80 -2.91 -40.69
N SER A 10 17.99 -1.87 -40.84
CA SER A 10 17.23 -1.31 -39.73
C SER A 10 16.25 -2.36 -39.21
N LEU A 11 16.58 -2.99 -38.09
CA LEU A 11 15.57 -3.67 -37.28
C LEU A 11 14.60 -2.61 -36.78
N LEU A 12 13.35 -2.67 -37.26
CA LEU A 12 12.26 -2.03 -36.53
C LEU A 12 12.06 -2.84 -35.25
N SER A 13 12.49 -2.28 -34.12
CA SER A 13 11.98 -2.71 -32.83
C SER A 13 10.48 -2.45 -32.82
N LEU A 14 9.66 -3.50 -32.95
CA LEU A 14 8.25 -3.37 -32.62
C LEU A 14 8.19 -2.98 -31.12
N PRO A 15 7.38 -1.98 -30.74
CA PRO A 15 7.14 -1.73 -29.33
C PRO A 15 6.60 -3.01 -28.71
N HIS A 16 7.23 -3.48 -27.64
CA HIS A 16 6.58 -4.47 -26.79
C HIS A 16 5.37 -3.77 -26.17
N VAL A 17 4.18 -4.17 -26.60
CA VAL A 17 2.95 -3.80 -25.90
C VAL A 17 3.02 -4.54 -24.57
N PHE A 18 3.46 -3.84 -23.53
CA PHE A 18 3.35 -4.31 -22.17
C PHE A 18 1.86 -4.38 -21.85
N ALA A 19 1.36 -5.59 -21.65
CA ALA A 19 0.02 -5.83 -21.12
C ALA A 19 0.17 -6.09 -19.63
N PHE A 20 -0.69 -5.47 -18.82
CA PHE A 20 -0.65 -5.65 -17.37
C PHE A 20 -1.05 -7.07 -16.96
N THR A 21 -0.47 -7.54 -15.86
CA THR A 21 -0.91 -8.76 -15.17
C THR A 21 -2.19 -8.47 -14.40
N HIS A 22 -3.17 -9.37 -14.50
CA HIS A 22 -4.47 -9.26 -13.86
C HIS A 22 -4.91 -10.62 -13.26
N PRO A 23 -5.20 -10.73 -11.95
CA PRO A 23 -4.91 -9.74 -10.91
C PRO A 23 -3.39 -9.60 -10.69
N GLY A 24 -2.91 -8.35 -10.62
CA GLY A 24 -1.47 -8.06 -10.53
C GLY A 24 -1.12 -6.77 -9.80
N LEU A 25 -1.95 -6.34 -8.84
CA LEU A 25 -1.61 -5.25 -7.91
C LEU A 25 -1.00 -5.84 -6.63
N LEU A 26 -1.62 -5.67 -5.45
CA LEU A 26 -1.07 -6.22 -4.21
C LEU A 26 -1.20 -7.76 -4.12
N VAL A 27 -2.08 -8.36 -4.92
CA VAL A 27 -2.43 -9.79 -4.85
C VAL A 27 -2.38 -10.41 -6.25
N THR A 28 -1.82 -11.62 -6.36
CA THR A 28 -1.83 -12.45 -7.58
C THR A 28 -2.64 -13.73 -7.39
N ASP A 29 -2.95 -14.40 -8.50
CA ASP A 29 -3.51 -15.76 -8.48
C ASP A 29 -2.60 -16.77 -7.75
N GLN A 30 -1.28 -16.56 -7.69
CA GLN A 30 -0.37 -17.42 -6.94
C GLN A 30 -0.51 -17.26 -5.43
N ASP A 31 -0.85 -16.05 -4.97
CA ASP A 31 -1.07 -15.74 -3.56
C ASP A 31 -2.42 -16.31 -3.09
N ILE A 32 -3.47 -16.15 -3.92
CA ILE A 32 -4.77 -16.81 -3.71
C ILE A 32 -4.61 -18.34 -3.70
N ALA A 33 -3.93 -18.92 -4.69
CA ALA A 33 -3.71 -20.36 -4.75
C ALA A 33 -2.92 -20.89 -3.54
N ARG A 34 -1.92 -20.13 -3.04
CA ARG A 34 -1.20 -20.43 -1.80
C ARG A 34 -2.13 -20.37 -0.60
N ALA A 35 -2.86 -19.28 -0.40
CA ALA A 35 -3.81 -19.13 0.71
C ALA A 35 -4.82 -20.29 0.75
N THR A 36 -5.52 -20.56 -0.36
CA THR A 36 -6.51 -21.65 -0.45
C THR A 36 -5.88 -23.04 -0.19
N LYS A 37 -4.68 -23.33 -0.71
CA LYS A 37 -3.90 -24.56 -0.45
C LYS A 37 -3.62 -24.74 1.06
N LYS A 38 -3.17 -23.69 1.74
CA LYS A 38 -2.76 -23.71 3.15
C LYS A 38 -3.96 -23.75 4.11
N ILE A 39 -5.02 -22.98 3.83
CA ILE A 39 -6.28 -22.99 4.59
C ILE A 39 -6.96 -24.37 4.50
N ALA A 40 -7.04 -24.95 3.30
CA ALA A 40 -7.58 -26.31 3.11
C ALA A 40 -6.76 -27.39 3.84
N ALA A 41 -5.44 -27.21 3.92
CA ALA A 41 -4.54 -28.05 4.70
C ALA A 41 -4.54 -27.76 6.23
N LYS A 42 -5.27 -26.72 6.67
CA LYS A 42 -5.33 -26.22 8.06
C LYS A 42 -3.96 -25.84 8.63
N GLN A 43 -3.21 -25.06 7.86
CA GLN A 43 -1.88 -24.58 8.23
C GLN A 43 -1.95 -23.12 8.68
N ASP A 44 -1.38 -22.85 9.85
CA ASP A 44 -1.13 -21.50 10.36
C ASP A 44 0.17 -20.92 9.77
N PRO A 45 0.29 -19.60 9.60
CA PRO A 45 -0.65 -18.56 10.07
C PRO A 45 -1.85 -18.30 9.14
N TRP A 46 -1.88 -18.89 7.93
CA TRP A 46 -2.94 -18.67 6.94
C TRP A 46 -4.35 -19.00 7.47
N LEU A 47 -4.51 -20.10 8.20
CA LEU A 47 -5.80 -20.46 8.82
C LEU A 47 -6.24 -19.43 9.86
N SER A 48 -5.38 -19.06 10.81
CA SER A 48 -5.71 -18.04 11.83
C SER A 48 -6.05 -16.68 11.21
N SER A 49 -5.32 -16.24 10.17
CA SER A 49 -5.60 -14.98 9.47
C SER A 49 -6.89 -15.05 8.65
N TRP A 50 -7.22 -16.20 8.05
CA TRP A 50 -8.51 -16.44 7.37
C TRP A 50 -9.70 -16.49 8.34
N ASP A 51 -9.56 -17.16 9.49
CA ASP A 51 -10.59 -17.22 10.52
C ASP A 51 -10.82 -15.81 11.11
N LYS A 52 -9.76 -14.98 11.22
CA LYS A 52 -9.91 -13.55 11.55
C LYS A 52 -10.62 -12.78 10.44
N LEU A 53 -10.22 -12.90 9.16
CA LEU A 53 -10.87 -12.25 8.02
C LEU A 53 -12.37 -12.55 7.99
N THR A 54 -12.75 -13.82 8.10
CA THR A 54 -14.15 -14.26 8.03
C THR A 54 -14.99 -13.92 9.27
N SER A 55 -14.36 -13.47 10.36
CA SER A 55 -15.02 -13.03 11.60
C SER A 55 -15.42 -11.54 11.65
N LEU A 56 -14.98 -10.71 10.69
CA LEU A 56 -15.26 -9.27 10.69
C LEU A 56 -16.62 -8.94 10.07
N ASP A 57 -17.31 -7.94 10.62
CA ASP A 57 -18.54 -7.39 10.02
C ASP A 57 -18.27 -6.78 8.63
N PHE A 58 -17.12 -6.13 8.45
CA PHE A 58 -16.59 -5.65 7.15
C PHE A 58 -16.44 -6.76 6.10
N SER A 59 -16.41 -8.02 6.52
CA SER A 59 -16.25 -9.19 5.66
C SER A 59 -17.55 -9.98 5.50
N SER A 60 -18.70 -9.43 5.90
CA SER A 60 -20.01 -10.08 5.76
C SER A 60 -20.63 -9.83 4.38
N ALA A 61 -21.18 -10.88 3.75
CA ALA A 61 -22.01 -10.73 2.54
C ALA A 61 -23.32 -9.94 2.79
N SER A 62 -23.62 -9.56 4.04
CA SER A 62 -24.69 -8.63 4.41
C SER A 62 -24.21 -7.22 4.73
N TYR A 63 -22.94 -6.89 4.46
CA TYR A 63 -22.42 -5.53 4.62
C TYR A 63 -23.13 -4.57 3.65
N THR A 64 -23.40 -3.35 4.09
CA THR A 64 -24.07 -2.32 3.28
C THR A 64 -23.16 -1.11 3.16
N ASN A 65 -22.94 -0.65 1.93
CA ASN A 65 -22.11 0.52 1.65
C ASN A 65 -22.67 1.81 2.28
N SER A 66 -21.77 2.77 2.46
CA SER A 66 -22.00 4.11 3.01
C SER A 66 -21.75 5.20 1.95
N ALA A 67 -22.00 4.89 0.67
CA ALA A 67 -21.62 5.74 -0.46
C ALA A 67 -22.19 7.16 -0.38
N ALA A 68 -21.31 8.16 -0.60
CA ALA A 68 -21.63 9.57 -0.50
C ALA A 68 -21.02 10.39 -1.66
N ALA A 69 -21.67 11.50 -2.02
CA ALA A 69 -21.26 12.34 -3.15
C ALA A 69 -20.01 13.22 -2.89
N ASP A 70 -19.70 13.51 -1.63
CA ASP A 70 -18.58 14.35 -1.19
C ASP A 70 -17.94 13.74 0.07
N ILE A 71 -16.61 13.64 0.08
CA ILE A 71 -15.84 13.07 1.19
C ILE A 71 -14.73 14.04 1.62
N SER A 72 -14.81 14.47 2.88
CA SER A 72 -13.77 15.22 3.60
C SER A 72 -13.13 14.31 4.65
N ARG A 73 -11.79 14.13 4.56
CA ARG A 73 -11.03 13.21 5.44
C ARG A 73 -11.24 13.49 6.93
N ALA A 74 -11.47 14.76 7.28
CA ALA A 74 -11.66 15.23 8.66
C ALA A 74 -13.15 15.37 9.07
N SER A 75 -14.11 14.89 8.28
CA SER A 75 -15.55 15.13 8.53
C SER A 75 -16.46 13.94 8.28
N ASN A 76 -16.17 13.11 7.27
CA ASN A 76 -16.93 11.91 6.91
C ASN A 76 -16.06 10.89 6.14
N GLY A 77 -14.75 10.90 6.36
CA GLY A 77 -13.80 10.03 5.67
C GLY A 77 -13.97 8.55 6.02
N GLU A 78 -14.51 8.27 7.20
CA GLU A 78 -14.77 6.91 7.70
C GLU A 78 -15.70 6.12 6.80
N LEU A 79 -16.68 6.78 6.19
CA LEU A 79 -17.59 6.15 5.23
C LEU A 79 -16.82 5.49 4.08
N LEU A 80 -15.75 6.14 3.60
CA LEU A 80 -14.96 5.68 2.46
C LEU A 80 -13.89 4.65 2.87
N TRP A 81 -13.17 4.86 3.98
CA TRP A 81 -12.10 3.93 4.40
C TRP A 81 -12.64 2.63 5.01
N HIS A 82 -13.83 2.65 5.62
CA HIS A 82 -14.56 1.44 6.01
C HIS A 82 -15.01 0.63 4.79
N ASP A 83 -15.60 1.30 3.80
CA ASP A 83 -16.09 0.64 2.59
C ASP A 83 -14.97 0.12 1.68
N ALA A 84 -13.84 0.83 1.56
CA ALA A 84 -12.67 0.36 0.82
C ALA A 84 -12.08 -0.92 1.43
N ALA A 85 -11.96 -0.97 2.76
CA ALA A 85 -11.57 -2.16 3.50
C ALA A 85 -12.59 -3.30 3.34
N ALA A 86 -13.89 -3.02 3.45
CA ALA A 86 -14.94 -4.01 3.25
C ALA A 86 -14.91 -4.61 1.85
N ALA A 87 -14.82 -3.79 0.80
CA ALA A 87 -14.75 -4.24 -0.58
C ALA A 87 -13.54 -5.16 -0.85
N PHE A 88 -12.36 -4.83 -0.32
CA PHE A 88 -11.17 -5.68 -0.45
C PHE A 88 -11.30 -6.99 0.35
N ASN A 89 -11.76 -6.91 1.60
CA ASN A 89 -11.97 -8.08 2.46
C ASN A 89 -13.00 -9.06 1.84
N LEU A 90 -14.06 -8.54 1.23
CA LEU A 90 -15.08 -9.32 0.52
C LEU A 90 -14.57 -9.91 -0.80
N ALA A 91 -13.79 -9.15 -1.57
CA ALA A 91 -13.16 -9.66 -2.79
C ALA A 91 -12.13 -10.78 -2.50
N LEU A 92 -11.35 -10.67 -1.42
CA LEU A 92 -10.49 -11.75 -0.92
C LEU A 92 -11.30 -12.98 -0.50
N ARG A 93 -12.41 -12.79 0.23
CA ARG A 93 -13.30 -13.90 0.59
C ARG A 93 -13.83 -14.63 -0.64
N TRP A 94 -14.24 -13.90 -1.68
CA TRP A 94 -14.66 -14.51 -2.94
C TRP A 94 -13.54 -15.31 -3.58
N LYS A 95 -12.38 -14.70 -3.84
CA LYS A 95 -11.23 -15.35 -4.49
C LYS A 95 -10.77 -16.64 -3.79
N ILE A 96 -10.78 -16.67 -2.46
CA ILE A 96 -10.33 -17.82 -1.67
C ILE A 96 -11.40 -18.92 -1.54
N SER A 97 -12.69 -18.56 -1.46
CA SER A 97 -13.79 -19.52 -1.19
C SER A 97 -14.61 -19.94 -2.39
N GLY A 98 -14.65 -19.14 -3.47
CA GLY A 98 -15.54 -19.33 -4.62
C GLY A 98 -17.02 -19.02 -4.37
N ASP A 99 -17.36 -18.34 -3.27
CA ASP A 99 -18.75 -17.95 -2.96
C ASP A 99 -19.05 -16.55 -3.49
N ASP A 100 -19.79 -16.50 -4.61
CA ASP A 100 -20.20 -15.29 -5.33
C ASP A 100 -21.00 -14.29 -4.48
N ALA A 101 -21.54 -14.69 -3.31
CA ALA A 101 -22.20 -13.77 -2.40
C ALA A 101 -21.24 -12.66 -1.89
N PHE A 102 -19.96 -12.97 -1.72
CA PHE A 102 -18.96 -11.97 -1.33
C PHE A 102 -18.53 -11.09 -2.51
N ALA A 103 -18.50 -11.62 -3.74
CA ALA A 103 -18.25 -10.82 -4.93
C ALA A 103 -19.38 -9.83 -5.22
N ALA A 104 -20.64 -10.26 -5.06
CA ALA A 104 -21.79 -9.39 -5.18
C ALA A 104 -21.73 -8.23 -4.17
N ALA A 105 -21.48 -8.52 -2.89
CA ALA A 105 -21.35 -7.49 -1.86
C ALA A 105 -20.18 -6.53 -2.11
N ALA A 106 -19.02 -7.03 -2.55
CA ALA A 106 -17.87 -6.20 -2.92
C ALA A 106 -18.15 -5.31 -4.14
N ALA A 107 -18.80 -5.86 -5.17
CA ALA A 107 -19.21 -5.13 -6.37
C ALA A 107 -20.25 -4.05 -6.04
N ASP A 108 -21.26 -4.35 -5.21
CA ASP A 108 -22.29 -3.40 -4.79
C ASP A 108 -21.70 -2.20 -4.03
N ILE A 109 -20.64 -2.39 -3.22
CA ILE A 109 -19.91 -1.29 -2.59
C ILE A 109 -19.24 -0.41 -3.66
N LEU A 110 -18.38 -1.00 -4.49
CA LEU A 110 -17.58 -0.24 -5.45
C LEU A 110 -18.46 0.48 -6.50
N VAL A 111 -19.54 -0.16 -6.96
CA VAL A 111 -20.49 0.43 -7.91
C VAL A 111 -21.34 1.53 -7.26
N ALA A 112 -21.68 1.43 -5.97
CA ALA A 112 -22.36 2.52 -5.27
C ALA A 112 -21.47 3.76 -5.14
N TRP A 113 -20.19 3.61 -4.78
CA TRP A 113 -19.25 4.73 -4.80
C TRP A 113 -19.07 5.31 -6.20
N ALA A 114 -18.96 4.47 -7.23
CA ALA A 114 -18.86 4.93 -8.61
C ALA A 114 -20.12 5.70 -9.10
N ALA A 115 -21.30 5.33 -8.61
CA ALA A 115 -22.55 6.04 -8.86
C ALA A 115 -22.62 7.38 -8.12
N GLU A 116 -22.30 7.41 -6.82
CA GLU A 116 -22.53 8.57 -5.95
C GLU A 116 -21.36 9.55 -5.87
N LEU A 117 -20.10 9.12 -5.74
CA LEU A 117 -18.96 10.01 -5.46
C LEU A 117 -18.69 11.01 -6.60
N LYS A 118 -18.54 12.29 -6.27
CA LYS A 118 -18.21 13.38 -7.21
C LYS A 118 -17.02 14.24 -6.75
N THR A 119 -16.80 14.34 -5.45
CA THR A 119 -15.82 15.27 -4.86
C THR A 119 -15.03 14.59 -3.74
N LEU A 120 -13.73 14.85 -3.70
CA LEU A 120 -12.93 14.76 -2.48
C LEU A 120 -12.64 16.18 -2.01
N SER A 121 -12.96 16.50 -0.76
CA SER A 121 -12.90 17.85 -0.19
C SER A 121 -12.12 17.87 1.13
N GLY A 122 -12.06 19.04 1.78
CA GLY A 122 -11.25 19.25 3.00
C GLY A 122 -9.95 20.05 2.79
N GLY A 123 -9.65 20.49 1.56
CA GLY A 123 -8.41 21.22 1.25
C GLY A 123 -7.28 20.27 0.84
N ASP A 124 -6.05 20.51 1.30
CA ASP A 124 -4.92 19.63 0.97
C ASP A 124 -5.14 18.18 1.47
N ASP A 125 -5.80 17.97 2.62
CA ASP A 125 -6.15 16.63 3.15
C ASP A 125 -6.96 15.75 2.16
N ALA A 126 -7.62 16.35 1.17
CA ALA A 126 -8.31 15.63 0.11
C ALA A 126 -7.34 14.76 -0.74
N TYR A 127 -6.08 15.17 -0.85
CA TYR A 127 -5.04 14.43 -1.58
C TYR A 127 -4.50 13.23 -0.79
N LEU A 128 -4.60 13.24 0.55
CA LEU A 128 -4.39 12.02 1.35
C LEU A 128 -5.49 10.99 1.05
N THR A 129 -6.76 11.40 1.01
CA THR A 129 -7.86 10.50 0.64
C THR A 129 -7.74 10.02 -0.82
N ALA A 130 -7.35 10.91 -1.75
CA ALA A 130 -7.14 10.57 -3.15
C ALA A 130 -6.01 9.56 -3.35
N GLY A 131 -4.96 9.59 -2.52
CA GLY A 131 -3.90 8.60 -2.51
C GLY A 131 -4.33 7.30 -1.82
N LEU A 132 -4.63 7.38 -0.51
CA LEU A 132 -4.84 6.22 0.36
C LEU A 132 -6.03 5.36 -0.08
N GLN A 133 -7.24 5.92 -0.03
CA GLN A 133 -8.44 5.19 -0.47
C GLN A 133 -8.45 4.98 -2.00
N GLY A 134 -7.67 5.76 -2.75
CA GLY A 134 -7.49 5.58 -4.19
C GLY A 134 -6.81 4.27 -4.58
N TYR A 135 -5.68 3.93 -3.96
CA TYR A 135 -5.02 2.65 -4.23
C TYR A 135 -5.81 1.46 -3.68
N GLU A 136 -6.50 1.64 -2.55
CA GLU A 136 -7.34 0.61 -1.95
C GLU A 136 -8.52 0.23 -2.87
N LEU A 137 -9.33 1.21 -3.29
CA LEU A 137 -10.49 0.96 -4.16
C LEU A 137 -10.08 0.33 -5.50
N ALA A 138 -8.94 0.74 -6.06
CA ALA A 138 -8.40 0.14 -7.28
C ALA A 138 -7.98 -1.32 -7.09
N ASN A 139 -7.36 -1.68 -5.96
CA ASN A 139 -7.01 -3.06 -5.63
C ASN A 139 -8.26 -3.94 -5.40
N ALA A 140 -9.28 -3.42 -4.72
CA ALA A 140 -10.54 -4.13 -4.53
C ALA A 140 -11.27 -4.37 -5.85
N ALA A 141 -11.30 -3.38 -6.75
CA ALA A 141 -11.88 -3.51 -8.09
C ALA A 141 -11.10 -4.49 -8.98
N GLU A 142 -9.77 -4.49 -8.88
CA GLU A 142 -8.89 -5.38 -9.63
C GLU A 142 -9.10 -6.85 -9.23
N LEU A 143 -9.30 -7.13 -7.93
CA LEU A 143 -9.66 -8.47 -7.45
C LEU A 143 -11.01 -8.97 -7.99
N LEU A 144 -11.91 -8.11 -8.43
CA LEU A 144 -13.21 -8.48 -9.00
C LEU A 144 -13.24 -8.51 -10.55
N ARG A 145 -12.12 -8.25 -11.23
CA ARG A 145 -12.07 -8.09 -12.71
C ARG A 145 -12.66 -9.28 -13.48
N ASP A 146 -12.57 -10.49 -12.94
CA ASP A 146 -13.09 -11.74 -13.50
C ASP A 146 -14.47 -12.17 -12.95
N TYR A 147 -15.06 -11.44 -11.98
CA TYR A 147 -16.43 -11.68 -11.55
C TYR A 147 -17.41 -11.17 -12.61
N ALA A 148 -18.04 -12.08 -13.35
CA ALA A 148 -18.78 -11.75 -14.58
C ALA A 148 -19.79 -10.59 -14.45
N PRO A 149 -20.65 -10.49 -13.40
CA PRO A 149 -21.57 -9.35 -13.24
C PRO A 149 -20.87 -8.00 -13.07
N PHE A 150 -19.70 -7.98 -12.42
CA PHE A 150 -18.87 -6.77 -12.29
C PHE A 150 -18.13 -6.48 -13.61
N ALA A 151 -17.58 -7.49 -14.27
CA ALA A 151 -16.91 -7.37 -15.56
C ALA A 151 -17.85 -6.82 -16.66
N GLU A 152 -19.14 -7.18 -16.64
CA GLU A 152 -20.14 -6.71 -17.62
C GLU A 152 -20.44 -5.20 -17.54
N SER A 153 -20.28 -4.55 -16.38
CA SER A 153 -20.62 -3.13 -16.23
C SER A 153 -19.97 -2.40 -15.04
N GLY A 154 -19.85 -3.05 -13.89
CA GLY A 154 -19.28 -2.47 -12.67
C GLY A 154 -17.83 -2.00 -12.83
N LEU A 155 -16.98 -2.81 -13.46
CA LEU A 155 -15.57 -2.48 -13.73
C LEU A 155 -15.43 -1.18 -14.53
N ALA A 156 -16.28 -0.98 -15.54
CA ALA A 156 -16.27 0.24 -16.36
C ALA A 156 -16.74 1.48 -15.58
N ALA A 157 -17.74 1.32 -14.70
CA ALA A 157 -18.21 2.41 -13.83
C ALA A 157 -17.14 2.80 -12.80
N VAL A 158 -16.53 1.82 -12.13
CA VAL A 158 -15.49 2.05 -11.11
C VAL A 158 -14.24 2.65 -11.74
N THR A 159 -13.76 2.11 -12.87
CA THR A 159 -12.63 2.69 -13.62
C THR A 159 -12.95 4.13 -14.06
N GLY A 160 -14.21 4.43 -14.41
CA GLY A 160 -14.69 5.77 -14.67
C GLY A 160 -14.56 6.72 -13.47
N MET A 161 -14.95 6.27 -12.26
CA MET A 161 -14.74 7.03 -11.01
C MET A 161 -13.24 7.24 -10.74
N MET A 162 -12.44 6.16 -10.76
CA MET A 162 -11.00 6.24 -10.48
C MET A 162 -10.28 7.21 -11.40
N THR A 163 -10.61 7.20 -12.70
CA THR A 163 -9.96 8.06 -13.71
C THR A 163 -10.50 9.49 -13.76
N SER A 164 -11.64 9.80 -13.14
CA SER A 164 -12.26 11.15 -13.17
C SER A 164 -12.26 11.88 -11.82
N VAL A 165 -12.17 11.18 -10.69
CA VAL A 165 -12.14 11.76 -9.34
C VAL A 165 -10.73 11.64 -8.72
N PHE A 166 -10.19 10.43 -8.64
CA PHE A 166 -8.93 10.15 -7.92
C PHE A 166 -7.70 10.51 -8.75
N LEU A 167 -7.59 9.94 -9.95
CA LEU A 167 -6.40 10.07 -10.81
C LEU A 167 -6.00 11.52 -11.12
N PRO A 168 -6.91 12.47 -11.44
CA PRO A 168 -6.53 13.85 -11.68
C PRO A 168 -5.85 14.47 -10.45
N MET A 169 -6.37 14.19 -9.25
CA MET A 169 -5.77 14.66 -8.00
C MET A 169 -4.40 14.03 -7.74
N ASN A 170 -4.24 12.71 -7.99
CA ASN A 170 -2.94 12.05 -7.87
C ASN A 170 -1.90 12.66 -8.80
N VAL A 171 -2.28 12.91 -10.06
CA VAL A 171 -1.39 13.46 -11.09
C VAL A 171 -1.06 14.93 -10.82
N ASP A 172 -2.04 15.76 -10.42
CA ASP A 172 -1.81 17.18 -10.09
C ASP A 172 -0.90 17.34 -8.85
N PHE A 173 -1.08 16.50 -7.82
CA PHE A 173 -0.22 16.50 -6.64
C PHE A 173 1.22 16.12 -6.99
N LEU A 174 1.43 15.03 -7.73
CA LEU A 174 2.79 14.60 -8.10
C LEU A 174 3.46 15.58 -9.07
N ASN A 175 2.71 16.22 -9.98
CA ASN A 175 3.24 17.30 -10.84
C ASN A 175 3.46 18.65 -10.11
N GLN A 176 3.26 18.71 -8.79
CA GLN A 176 3.44 19.91 -7.96
C GLN A 176 2.56 21.09 -8.42
N ALA A 177 1.34 20.80 -8.87
CA ALA A 177 0.44 21.78 -9.47
C ALA A 177 -0.31 22.66 -8.46
N LEU A 178 -0.27 22.32 -7.16
CA LEU A 178 -1.07 23.00 -6.15
C LEU A 178 -0.41 24.29 -5.62
N PRO A 179 -1.17 25.35 -5.30
CA PRO A 179 -0.62 26.56 -4.67
C PRO A 179 0.08 26.29 -3.32
N SER A 180 -0.33 25.23 -2.61
CA SER A 180 0.31 24.77 -1.37
C SER A 180 1.72 24.20 -1.60
N GLN A 181 2.04 23.73 -2.81
CA GLN A 181 3.34 23.17 -3.23
C GLN A 181 4.36 24.24 -3.69
N HIS A 182 4.17 25.49 -3.28
CA HIS A 182 5.12 26.61 -3.47
C HIS A 182 6.57 26.32 -3.00
N ASN A 183 6.74 25.31 -2.13
CA ASN A 183 7.99 24.58 -1.92
C ASN A 183 7.71 23.10 -2.24
N VAL A 184 8.48 22.53 -3.17
CA VAL A 184 8.32 21.14 -3.66
C VAL A 184 8.54 20.10 -2.55
N LEU A 185 9.34 20.41 -1.53
CA LEU A 185 9.56 19.52 -0.39
C LEU A 185 8.60 19.80 0.79
N HIS A 186 7.56 20.63 0.63
CA HIS A 186 6.66 21.01 1.71
C HIS A 186 5.90 19.81 2.31
N PHE A 187 5.29 18.97 1.48
CA PHE A 187 4.51 17.84 1.96
C PHE A 187 5.41 16.67 2.36
N PHE A 188 5.02 15.96 3.41
CA PHE A 188 5.78 14.83 3.93
C PHE A 188 5.66 13.59 3.03
N ALA A 189 6.64 12.68 3.09
CA ALA A 189 6.76 11.51 2.22
C ALA A 189 5.46 10.71 2.07
N ASN A 190 4.72 10.43 3.16
CA ASN A 190 3.47 9.66 3.08
C ASN A 190 2.43 10.23 2.10
N TRP A 191 2.41 11.57 1.91
CA TRP A 191 1.47 12.25 1.02
C TRP A 191 1.74 11.92 -0.45
N GLU A 192 3.00 11.99 -0.88
CA GLU A 192 3.35 11.65 -2.26
C GLU A 192 3.38 10.14 -2.46
N LEU A 193 3.85 9.36 -1.47
CA LEU A 193 3.85 7.89 -1.53
C LEU A 193 2.43 7.32 -1.74
N CYS A 194 1.41 7.80 -1.04
CA CYS A 194 0.05 7.31 -1.27
C CYS A 194 -0.51 7.72 -2.64
N ASN A 195 -0.13 8.89 -3.16
CA ASN A 195 -0.52 9.33 -4.50
C ASN A 195 0.22 8.54 -5.60
N ILE A 196 1.47 8.13 -5.39
CA ILE A 196 2.20 7.18 -6.26
C ILE A 196 1.49 5.81 -6.25
N ALA A 197 1.20 5.28 -5.06
CA ALA A 197 0.51 3.98 -4.91
C ALA A 197 -0.84 3.97 -5.65
N SER A 198 -1.61 5.06 -5.54
CA SER A 198 -2.89 5.25 -6.24
C SER A 198 -2.71 5.36 -7.74
N ALA A 199 -1.80 6.21 -8.22
CA ALA A 199 -1.54 6.35 -9.65
C ALA A 199 -1.11 5.02 -10.29
N MET A 200 -0.24 4.24 -9.63
CA MET A 200 0.10 2.89 -10.08
C MET A 200 -1.12 1.95 -10.11
N ALA A 201 -1.92 1.93 -9.05
CA ALA A 201 -3.10 1.06 -8.94
C ALA A 201 -4.16 1.37 -10.01
N ILE A 202 -4.46 2.66 -10.20
CA ILE A 202 -5.39 3.12 -11.24
C ILE A 202 -4.79 2.92 -12.64
N GLY A 203 -3.47 3.05 -12.80
CA GLY A 203 -2.75 2.75 -14.03
C GLY A 203 -2.96 1.32 -14.52
N VAL A 204 -2.86 0.32 -13.62
CA VAL A 204 -3.20 -1.08 -13.92
C VAL A 204 -4.71 -1.23 -14.14
N LEU A 205 -5.54 -0.72 -13.22
CA LEU A 205 -7.00 -0.89 -13.30
C LEU A 205 -7.57 -0.40 -14.64
N ALA A 206 -7.08 0.75 -15.14
CA ALA A 206 -7.53 1.39 -16.36
C ALA A 206 -6.75 1.00 -17.62
N ASP A 207 -5.89 -0.03 -17.57
CA ASP A 207 -5.02 -0.47 -18.67
C ASP A 207 -4.16 0.69 -19.25
N ASN A 208 -3.76 1.63 -18.40
CA ASN A 208 -3.16 2.92 -18.77
C ASN A 208 -1.65 2.98 -18.46
N ALA A 209 -0.86 2.46 -19.41
CA ALA A 209 0.61 2.49 -19.36
C ALA A 209 1.20 3.90 -19.16
N THR A 210 0.56 4.96 -19.67
CA THR A 210 1.07 6.34 -19.52
C THR A 210 1.09 6.79 -18.05
N VAL A 211 0.08 6.40 -17.28
CA VAL A 211 -0.03 6.72 -15.85
C VAL A 211 0.92 5.85 -15.03
N TRP A 212 1.05 4.57 -15.40
CA TRP A 212 2.00 3.65 -14.80
C TRP A 212 3.45 4.14 -14.96
N ASP A 213 3.87 4.45 -16.20
CA ASP A 213 5.21 4.94 -16.51
C ASP A 213 5.50 6.26 -15.76
N PHE A 214 4.52 7.17 -15.68
CA PHE A 214 4.62 8.41 -14.89
C PHE A 214 4.84 8.14 -13.40
N ALA A 215 4.05 7.24 -12.78
CA ALA A 215 4.16 6.95 -11.35
C ALA A 215 5.46 6.20 -10.99
N VAL A 216 5.89 5.29 -11.85
CA VAL A 216 7.17 4.55 -11.71
C VAL A 216 8.37 5.49 -11.92
N ASP A 217 8.32 6.41 -12.88
CA ASP A 217 9.36 7.44 -13.04
C ASP A 217 9.38 8.41 -11.85
N TYR A 218 8.21 8.83 -11.35
CA TYR A 218 8.15 9.70 -10.18
C TYR A 218 8.74 9.06 -8.91
N PHE A 219 8.43 7.78 -8.65
CA PHE A 219 9.07 7.04 -7.56
C PHE A 219 10.60 7.00 -7.68
N LYS A 220 11.12 6.84 -8.91
CA LYS A 220 12.55 6.71 -9.21
C LYS A 220 13.31 8.03 -9.22
N ASN A 221 12.70 9.08 -9.77
CA ASN A 221 13.35 10.31 -10.27
C ASN A 221 12.57 11.60 -9.92
N GLY A 222 11.44 11.51 -9.21
CA GLY A 222 10.59 12.64 -8.85
C GLY A 222 11.29 13.67 -7.95
N VAL A 223 10.73 14.88 -7.91
CA VAL A 223 11.34 16.05 -7.25
C VAL A 223 10.89 16.28 -5.80
N GLY A 224 9.80 15.63 -5.38
CA GLY A 224 9.22 15.74 -4.05
C GLY A 224 9.60 14.59 -3.11
N ASN A 225 9.05 14.58 -1.89
CA ASN A 225 9.41 13.64 -0.84
C ASN A 225 8.95 12.18 -1.07
N GLY A 226 8.09 11.91 -2.05
CA GLY A 226 7.67 10.54 -2.42
C GLY A 226 8.62 9.82 -3.36
N ALA A 227 9.54 10.54 -4.01
CA ALA A 227 10.64 9.90 -4.73
C ALA A 227 11.59 9.22 -3.72
N ILE A 228 12.00 7.99 -4.01
CA ILE A 228 12.65 7.12 -3.01
C ILE A 228 14.00 7.66 -2.46
N GLY A 229 14.67 8.53 -3.21
CA GLY A 229 15.87 9.24 -2.75
C GLY A 229 15.60 10.35 -1.73
N HIS A 230 14.35 10.81 -1.61
CA HIS A 230 13.89 11.78 -0.63
C HIS A 230 13.09 11.10 0.50
N ALA A 231 12.24 10.11 0.20
CA ALA A 231 11.48 9.33 1.18
C ALA A 231 12.39 8.58 2.18
N VAL A 232 13.52 8.05 1.68
CA VAL A 232 14.62 7.54 2.51
C VAL A 232 15.82 8.44 2.23
N SER A 233 15.90 9.57 2.94
CA SER A 233 16.72 10.73 2.58
C SER A 233 18.23 10.49 2.68
N ASN A 234 18.71 10.08 3.86
CA ASN A 234 20.14 9.90 4.15
C ASN A 234 20.51 8.43 4.29
N ILE A 235 21.76 8.07 3.97
CA ILE A 235 22.35 6.79 4.40
C ILE A 235 23.33 7.09 5.54
N VAL A 236 23.22 6.32 6.62
CA VAL A 236 24.07 6.40 7.83
C VAL A 236 24.66 5.03 8.15
N GLU A 237 25.71 4.98 8.97
CA GLU A 237 26.33 3.73 9.41
C GLU A 237 25.71 3.24 10.73
N GLU A 238 25.34 1.96 10.80
CA GLU A 238 24.88 1.31 12.04
C GLU A 238 26.00 1.33 13.10
N PRO A 239 25.75 1.87 14.32
CA PRO A 239 26.81 2.11 15.32
C PRO A 239 27.63 0.88 15.74
N ASP A 240 27.05 -0.32 15.68
CA ASP A 240 27.66 -1.56 16.18
C ASP A 240 28.34 -2.39 15.08
N THR A 241 28.02 -2.16 13.80
CA THR A 241 28.40 -3.04 12.68
C THR A 241 29.07 -2.29 11.52
N GLY A 242 28.77 -1.00 11.33
CA GLY A 242 29.12 -0.24 10.13
C GLY A 242 28.23 -0.53 8.91
N ASN A 243 27.14 -1.32 9.06
CA ASN A 243 26.19 -1.58 7.98
C ASN A 243 25.43 -0.30 7.57
N PRO A 244 25.09 -0.12 6.28
CA PRO A 244 24.30 1.03 5.85
C PRO A 244 22.85 0.91 6.31
N LEU A 245 22.33 1.97 6.92
CA LEU A 245 20.91 2.17 7.25
C LEU A 245 20.38 3.43 6.54
N GLY A 246 19.11 3.44 6.16
CA GLY A 246 18.47 4.55 5.45
C GLY A 246 17.55 5.37 6.35
N GLN A 247 17.88 6.63 6.62
CA GLN A 247 17.03 7.52 7.39
C GLN A 247 15.71 7.80 6.66
N GLY A 248 14.58 7.46 7.27
CA GLY A 248 13.25 7.82 6.77
C GLY A 248 13.01 9.33 6.87
N GLN A 249 12.34 9.91 5.88
CA GLN A 249 12.05 11.34 5.82
C GLN A 249 11.31 11.82 7.07
N GLU A 250 10.30 11.06 7.51
CA GLU A 250 9.44 11.42 8.63
C GLU A 250 10.00 11.05 10.01
N SER A 251 11.18 10.41 10.10
CA SER A 251 11.71 9.94 11.38
C SER A 251 12.03 11.06 12.37
N GLY A 252 12.29 12.29 11.88
CA GLY A 252 12.42 13.48 12.73
C GLY A 252 11.09 14.06 13.24
N ARG A 253 9.96 13.68 12.63
CA ARG A 253 8.59 14.13 12.98
C ARG A 253 8.00 13.22 14.05
N ASP A 254 7.65 11.99 13.67
CA ASP A 254 7.13 10.94 14.55
C ASP A 254 7.18 9.57 13.86
N GLN A 255 7.16 8.50 14.67
CA GLN A 255 7.26 7.13 14.15
C GLN A 255 5.92 6.59 13.62
N GLY A 256 4.78 7.23 13.94
CA GLY A 256 3.46 6.79 13.47
C GLY A 256 3.23 7.06 11.98
N HIS A 257 3.80 8.14 11.47
CA HIS A 257 3.85 8.47 10.04
C HIS A 257 5.06 7.82 9.35
N SER A 258 6.21 7.71 10.04
CA SER A 258 7.33 6.91 9.51
C SER A 258 6.91 5.44 9.26
N ALA A 259 6.03 4.87 10.08
CA ALA A 259 5.45 3.55 9.85
C ALA A 259 4.53 3.50 8.61
N LEU A 260 3.84 4.61 8.28
CA LEU A 260 2.99 4.72 7.09
C LEU A 260 3.86 4.75 5.82
N ASP A 261 5.01 5.42 5.85
CA ASP A 261 5.97 5.38 4.73
C ASP A 261 6.29 3.93 4.35
N PHE A 262 6.60 3.06 5.32
CA PHE A 262 6.94 1.65 5.02
C PHE A 262 5.73 0.79 4.61
N GLN A 263 4.52 1.11 5.08
CA GLN A 263 3.29 0.49 4.58
C GLN A 263 3.06 0.85 3.09
N LEU A 264 3.25 2.11 2.72
CA LEU A 264 3.10 2.59 1.33
C LEU A 264 4.24 2.14 0.42
N LEU A 265 5.48 2.12 0.91
CA LEU A 265 6.64 1.60 0.17
C LEU A 265 6.52 0.10 -0.09
N GLY A 266 5.99 -0.67 0.87
CA GLY A 266 5.61 -2.07 0.67
C GLY A 266 4.57 -2.22 -0.44
N ALA A 267 3.50 -1.42 -0.40
CA ALA A 267 2.45 -1.43 -1.43
C ALA A 267 2.99 -1.07 -2.83
N ILE A 268 3.75 0.03 -2.95
CA ILE A 268 4.41 0.45 -4.20
C ILE A 268 5.32 -0.65 -4.74
N GLY A 269 6.18 -1.22 -3.89
CA GLY A 269 7.11 -2.28 -4.26
C GLY A 269 6.38 -3.54 -4.77
N GLN A 270 5.31 -3.96 -4.08
CA GLN A 270 4.58 -5.16 -4.44
C GLN A 270 3.73 -5.01 -5.70
N GLN A 271 3.08 -3.85 -5.89
CA GLN A 271 2.37 -3.53 -7.14
C GLN A 271 3.34 -3.52 -8.33
N ALA A 272 4.53 -2.93 -8.19
CA ALA A 272 5.57 -2.98 -9.23
C ALA A 272 6.07 -4.40 -9.50
N TRP A 273 6.37 -5.16 -8.44
CA TRP A 273 6.91 -6.52 -8.55
C TRP A 273 5.96 -7.47 -9.28
N ASN A 274 4.65 -7.37 -9.01
CA ASN A 274 3.61 -8.17 -9.69
C ASN A 274 3.39 -7.77 -11.16
N GLN A 275 3.87 -6.59 -11.57
CA GLN A 275 4.00 -6.15 -12.97
C GLN A 275 5.43 -6.34 -13.53
N GLY A 276 6.34 -6.98 -12.79
CA GLY A 276 7.69 -7.30 -13.24
C GLY A 276 8.71 -6.15 -13.19
N GLU A 277 8.40 -5.05 -12.48
CA GLU A 277 9.31 -3.93 -12.20
C GLU A 277 9.86 -4.04 -10.77
N ASP A 278 11.19 -4.02 -10.63
CA ASP A 278 11.87 -4.39 -9.37
C ASP A 278 12.17 -3.16 -8.49
N LEU A 279 11.13 -2.42 -8.09
CA LEU A 279 11.28 -1.24 -7.21
C LEU A 279 11.86 -1.59 -5.84
N PHE A 280 11.65 -2.82 -5.35
CA PHE A 280 12.27 -3.30 -4.12
C PHE A 280 13.80 -3.38 -4.20
N ALA A 281 14.38 -3.72 -5.36
CA ALA A 281 15.84 -3.72 -5.55
C ALA A 281 16.40 -2.34 -5.98
N TYR A 282 15.54 -1.40 -6.38
CA TYR A 282 15.97 -0.11 -6.92
C TYR A 282 16.77 0.74 -5.92
N ASN A 283 17.72 1.52 -6.45
CA ASN A 283 18.65 2.37 -5.69
C ASN A 283 19.37 1.64 -4.54
N ASN A 284 19.90 0.44 -4.83
CA ASN A 284 20.55 -0.49 -3.90
C ASN A 284 19.61 -0.94 -2.76
N SER A 285 18.42 -1.42 -3.12
CA SER A 285 17.35 -1.80 -2.18
C SER A 285 17.01 -0.69 -1.18
N ARG A 286 16.78 0.54 -1.67
CA ARG A 286 16.61 1.73 -0.80
C ARG A 286 15.44 1.62 0.17
N ILE A 287 14.38 0.88 -0.19
CA ILE A 287 13.27 0.53 0.72
C ILE A 287 13.76 -0.33 1.90
N LEU A 288 14.57 -1.37 1.66
CA LEU A 288 15.15 -2.21 2.71
C LEU A 288 16.05 -1.41 3.65
N LEU A 289 16.91 -0.53 3.12
CA LEU A 289 17.75 0.34 3.94
C LEU A 289 16.90 1.20 4.90
N GLY A 290 15.77 1.72 4.41
CA GLY A 290 14.79 2.42 5.24
C GLY A 290 14.11 1.52 6.28
N ALA A 291 13.68 0.32 5.87
CA ALA A 291 13.01 -0.64 6.73
C ALA A 291 13.90 -1.08 7.91
N GLU A 292 15.18 -1.39 7.64
CA GLU A 292 16.16 -1.73 8.69
C GLU A 292 16.36 -0.56 9.69
N TYR A 293 16.46 0.68 9.21
CA TYR A 293 16.60 1.88 10.07
C TYR A 293 15.40 2.06 10.99
N PHE A 294 14.19 2.04 10.42
CA PHE A 294 12.95 2.21 11.17
C PHE A 294 12.76 1.07 12.18
N ALA A 295 12.96 -0.18 11.73
CA ALA A 295 12.85 -1.38 12.55
C ALA A 295 13.77 -1.30 13.77
N ARG A 296 15.06 -1.03 13.53
CA ARG A 296 16.07 -0.90 14.58
C ARG A 296 15.70 0.16 15.62
N TYR A 297 15.26 1.34 15.16
CA TYR A 297 14.88 2.42 16.07
C TYR A 297 13.62 2.09 16.90
N ASN A 298 12.61 1.49 16.27
CA ASN A 298 11.33 1.19 16.90
C ASN A 298 11.34 -0.10 17.74
N LEU A 299 12.40 -0.93 17.63
CA LEU A 299 12.76 -1.96 18.60
C LEU A 299 13.52 -1.40 19.83
N GLY A 300 13.75 -0.08 19.90
CA GLY A 300 14.35 0.59 21.06
C GLY A 300 15.88 0.73 21.00
N HIS A 301 16.51 0.49 19.84
CA HIS A 301 17.95 0.76 19.64
C HIS A 301 18.17 2.16 19.07
N ASP A 302 19.33 2.77 19.31
CA ASP A 302 19.60 4.16 18.91
C ASP A 302 20.30 4.22 17.55
N VAL A 303 19.68 4.87 16.57
CA VAL A 303 20.21 5.07 15.21
C VAL A 303 20.80 6.48 15.06
N PRO A 304 21.83 6.70 14.22
CA PRO A 304 22.27 8.04 13.87
C PRO A 304 21.15 8.82 13.17
N PHE A 305 21.13 10.14 13.36
CA PHE A 305 20.20 11.02 12.69
C PHE A 305 20.94 12.22 12.09
N GLU A 306 20.94 12.32 10.77
CA GLU A 306 21.42 13.48 10.04
C GLU A 306 20.35 14.59 10.08
N PRO A 307 20.67 15.81 10.54
CA PRO A 307 19.69 16.90 10.63
C PRO A 307 18.98 17.18 9.31
N TYR A 308 17.65 17.00 9.32
CA TYR A 308 16.82 17.04 8.13
C TYR A 308 15.90 18.28 8.14
N THR A 309 15.68 18.86 6.96
CA THR A 309 14.65 19.88 6.75
C THR A 309 13.97 19.66 5.41
N ASN A 310 12.65 19.88 5.40
CA ASN A 310 11.84 19.86 4.19
C ASN A 310 11.61 21.28 3.63
N GLY A 311 12.33 22.28 4.16
CA GLY A 311 12.20 23.70 3.83
C GLY A 311 11.11 24.46 4.61
N ILE A 312 10.21 23.76 5.31
CA ILE A 312 9.15 24.35 6.16
C ILE A 312 9.38 24.02 7.64
N VAL A 313 9.72 22.77 7.94
CA VAL A 313 10.13 22.29 9.27
C VAL A 313 11.58 21.80 9.25
N SER A 314 12.20 21.73 10.43
CA SER A 314 13.57 21.24 10.62
C SER A 314 13.67 20.39 11.87
N TYR A 315 14.36 19.26 11.75
CA TYR A 315 14.60 18.30 12.82
C TYR A 315 16.11 18.09 12.98
N THR A 316 16.61 18.16 14.21
CA THR A 316 18.03 17.97 14.54
C THR A 316 18.30 16.65 15.29
N VAL A 317 17.25 15.90 15.59
CA VAL A 317 17.25 14.59 16.24
C VAL A 317 16.10 13.75 15.68
N ILE A 318 16.20 12.43 15.79
CA ILE A 318 15.09 11.51 15.57
C ILE A 318 14.01 11.70 16.66
N SER A 319 12.75 11.45 16.31
CA SER A 319 11.62 11.68 17.21
C SER A 319 11.21 10.44 17.98
N GLU A 320 11.25 10.53 19.31
CA GLU A 320 10.68 9.55 20.24
C GLU A 320 9.14 9.50 20.18
N ALA A 321 8.48 10.44 19.49
CA ALA A 321 7.03 10.47 19.38
C ALA A 321 6.53 9.21 18.66
N SER A 322 5.67 8.45 19.36
CA SER A 322 5.15 7.16 18.92
C SER A 322 6.22 6.07 18.68
N ARG A 323 7.43 6.16 19.27
CA ARG A 323 8.46 5.10 19.14
C ARG A 323 7.91 3.74 19.56
N GLY A 324 8.05 2.75 18.67
CA GLY A 324 7.34 1.47 18.74
C GLY A 324 6.03 1.43 17.94
N ALA A 325 5.79 2.38 17.03
CA ALA A 325 4.58 2.44 16.21
C ALA A 325 4.48 1.26 15.22
N ILE A 326 3.43 0.46 15.35
CA ILE A 326 3.17 -0.72 14.51
C ILE A 326 2.09 -0.41 13.47
N ARG A 327 2.36 -0.83 12.22
CA ARG A 327 1.40 -0.91 11.10
C ARG A 327 1.66 -2.21 10.31
N PRO A 328 0.63 -2.81 9.67
CA PRO A 328 0.81 -3.95 8.75
C PRO A 328 1.69 -3.59 7.56
N ALA A 329 2.73 -4.40 7.30
CA ALA A 329 3.70 -4.27 6.19
C ALA A 329 4.80 -5.34 6.25
N TRP A 330 5.13 -5.80 7.47
CA TRP A 330 6.44 -6.38 7.76
C TRP A 330 6.59 -7.82 7.26
N GLU A 331 5.47 -8.52 7.13
CA GLU A 331 5.46 -9.88 6.58
C GLU A 331 5.70 -9.86 5.06
N LEU A 332 5.17 -8.84 4.36
CA LEU A 332 5.48 -8.55 2.96
C LEU A 332 6.97 -8.18 2.76
N LEU A 333 7.49 -7.25 3.56
CA LEU A 333 8.89 -6.81 3.47
C LEU A 333 9.88 -7.96 3.75
N TYR A 334 9.59 -8.77 4.78
CA TYR A 334 10.38 -9.96 5.11
C TYR A 334 10.30 -11.04 4.02
N ALA A 335 9.10 -11.41 3.57
CA ALA A 335 8.92 -12.41 2.53
C ALA A 335 9.62 -12.00 1.23
N HIS A 336 9.56 -10.72 0.86
CA HIS A 336 10.26 -10.23 -0.31
C HIS A 336 11.79 -10.28 -0.13
N TYR A 337 12.34 -9.62 0.90
CA TYR A 337 13.79 -9.43 1.01
C TYR A 337 14.54 -10.66 1.54
N VAL A 338 14.02 -11.33 2.58
CA VAL A 338 14.69 -12.48 3.18
C VAL A 338 14.37 -13.75 2.40
N GLN A 339 13.08 -14.01 2.12
CA GLN A 339 12.67 -15.31 1.56
C GLN A 339 12.80 -15.37 0.03
N VAL A 340 12.37 -14.34 -0.70
CA VAL A 340 12.41 -14.34 -2.19
C VAL A 340 13.76 -13.83 -2.74
N LYS A 341 14.39 -12.83 -2.13
CA LYS A 341 15.69 -12.29 -2.58
C LYS A 341 16.91 -12.90 -1.86
N GLY A 342 16.73 -13.60 -0.73
CA GLY A 342 17.83 -14.21 0.02
C GLY A 342 18.79 -13.21 0.67
N LEU A 343 18.33 -12.00 1.00
CA LEU A 343 19.14 -10.95 1.63
C LEU A 343 19.14 -11.09 3.16
N ASP A 344 20.23 -10.66 3.78
CA ASP A 344 20.29 -10.47 5.23
C ASP A 344 19.55 -9.17 5.60
N ALA A 345 18.54 -9.27 6.45
CA ALA A 345 17.68 -8.17 6.90
C ALA A 345 17.31 -8.38 8.38
N PRO A 346 18.31 -8.29 9.29
CA PRO A 346 18.14 -8.70 10.68
C PRO A 346 17.11 -7.84 11.42
N TRP A 347 17.02 -6.54 11.14
CA TRP A 347 16.09 -5.66 11.83
C TRP A 347 14.67 -5.81 11.29
N THR A 348 14.47 -5.94 9.98
CA THR A 348 13.17 -6.29 9.36
C THR A 348 12.65 -7.62 9.90
N THR A 349 13.54 -8.62 10.04
CA THR A 349 13.20 -9.93 10.63
C THR A 349 12.81 -9.80 12.11
N ALA A 350 13.58 -9.06 12.91
CA ALA A 350 13.24 -8.81 14.32
C ALA A 350 11.92 -8.03 14.47
N TYR A 351 11.66 -7.07 13.57
CA TYR A 351 10.45 -6.26 13.59
C TYR A 351 9.22 -7.03 13.19
N LEU A 352 9.30 -7.91 12.18
CA LEU A 352 8.22 -8.86 11.86
C LEU A 352 7.80 -9.63 13.11
N ASN A 353 8.75 -10.25 13.81
CA ASN A 353 8.46 -11.01 15.04
C ASN A 353 7.77 -10.14 16.11
N ASN A 354 8.22 -8.90 16.31
CA ASN A 354 7.58 -7.94 17.22
C ASN A 354 6.14 -7.56 16.79
N THR A 355 5.89 -7.37 15.48
CA THR A 355 4.53 -7.11 14.98
C THR A 355 3.61 -8.32 15.08
N LEU A 356 4.13 -9.53 14.84
CA LEU A 356 3.37 -10.77 15.01
C LEU A 356 3.02 -11.00 16.48
N GLU A 357 3.93 -10.72 17.43
CA GLU A 357 3.60 -10.76 18.87
C GLU A 357 2.46 -9.77 19.21
N TYR A 358 2.53 -8.53 18.71
CA TYR A 358 1.49 -7.52 18.89
C TYR A 358 0.13 -7.93 18.31
N PHE A 359 0.10 -8.51 17.10
CA PHE A 359 -1.14 -8.96 16.45
C PHE A 359 -1.66 -10.31 16.98
N GLY A 360 -0.92 -11.00 17.86
CA GLY A 360 -1.34 -12.26 18.49
C GLY A 360 -0.95 -13.54 17.72
N GLY A 361 0.03 -13.45 16.82
CA GLY A 361 0.65 -14.58 16.12
C GLY A 361 0.55 -14.55 14.59
N PHE A 362 -0.23 -13.62 14.02
CA PHE A 362 -0.45 -13.48 12.58
C PHE A 362 -0.80 -12.02 12.22
N GLU A 363 -0.35 -11.51 11.07
CA GLU A 363 -0.76 -10.20 10.58
C GLU A 363 -2.22 -10.26 10.09
N GLY A 364 -3.08 -9.46 10.71
CA GLY A 364 -4.44 -9.18 10.25
C GLY A 364 -4.46 -8.02 9.25
N GLY A 365 -5.64 -7.45 8.99
CA GLY A 365 -5.79 -6.36 8.02
C GLY A 365 -6.85 -5.34 8.37
N ALA A 366 -7.21 -4.47 7.42
CA ALA A 366 -8.12 -3.35 7.66
C ALA A 366 -9.46 -3.80 8.29
N GLY A 367 -9.87 -3.12 9.37
CA GLY A 367 -10.99 -3.51 10.23
C GLY A 367 -10.69 -4.60 11.28
N SER A 368 -9.47 -5.15 11.34
CA SER A 368 -9.14 -6.28 12.22
C SER A 368 -8.45 -5.90 13.55
N TRP A 369 -7.84 -4.71 13.63
CA TRP A 369 -6.86 -4.34 14.67
C TRP A 369 -7.07 -2.97 15.35
N GLY A 370 -7.96 -2.11 14.85
CA GLY A 370 -8.29 -0.83 15.49
C GLY A 370 -9.31 0.01 14.71
N GLU A 371 -9.58 1.22 15.17
CA GLU A 371 -10.52 2.17 14.54
C GLU A 371 -9.89 3.58 14.40
N GLY A 372 -10.35 4.37 13.43
CA GLY A 372 -9.75 5.62 13.00
C GLY A 372 -8.76 5.41 11.84
N SER A 373 -8.63 6.41 10.98
CA SER A 373 -7.95 6.34 9.67
C SER A 373 -6.60 5.64 9.65
N GLY A 374 -5.76 5.81 10.68
CA GLY A 374 -4.48 5.10 10.81
C GLY A 374 -4.54 3.57 10.69
N HIS A 375 -5.71 2.96 10.95
CA HIS A 375 -5.96 1.52 10.83
C HIS A 375 -6.55 1.09 9.47
N TYR A 376 -6.84 2.08 8.61
CA TYR A 376 -7.44 1.98 7.28
C TYR A 376 -6.72 2.92 6.27
N ASP A 377 -5.41 3.12 6.46
CA ASP A 377 -4.51 3.72 5.45
C ASP A 377 -3.91 2.62 4.53
N GLY A 378 -4.19 1.35 4.81
CA GLY A 378 -3.76 0.20 4.03
C GLY A 378 -4.18 -1.15 4.59
N PHE A 379 -4.26 -2.14 3.70
CA PHE A 379 -4.96 -3.40 3.94
C PHE A 379 -4.32 -4.37 4.94
N GLY A 380 -2.99 -4.50 5.00
CA GLY A 380 -2.35 -5.60 5.74
C GLY A 380 -2.64 -6.98 5.11
N TRP A 381 -3.09 -7.93 5.94
CA TRP A 381 -3.31 -9.34 5.61
C TRP A 381 -2.03 -10.12 5.21
N GLY A 382 -0.85 -9.68 5.67
CA GLY A 382 0.44 -10.31 5.37
C GLY A 382 0.49 -11.82 5.66
N SER A 383 -0.11 -12.29 6.76
CA SER A 383 -0.12 -13.72 7.11
C SER A 383 -1.02 -14.57 6.22
N LEU A 384 -1.97 -13.94 5.52
CA LEU A 384 -2.86 -14.59 4.56
C LEU A 384 -2.28 -14.56 3.14
N LEU A 385 -1.68 -13.43 2.76
CA LEU A 385 -1.29 -13.13 1.38
C LEU A 385 0.19 -13.29 1.11
N HIS A 386 1.07 -12.93 2.05
CA HIS A 386 2.51 -12.76 1.81
C HIS A 386 3.39 -13.76 2.57
N HIS A 387 2.87 -14.45 3.59
CA HIS A 387 3.59 -15.53 4.26
C HIS A 387 3.96 -16.66 3.29
N LEU A 388 5.18 -17.17 3.45
CA LEU A 388 5.78 -18.29 2.71
C LEU A 388 6.42 -19.25 3.72
N ASP A 389 6.16 -20.56 3.60
CA ASP A 389 7.04 -21.55 4.23
C ASP A 389 8.14 -22.04 3.26
N GLU A 390 9.03 -22.90 3.76
CA GLU A 390 10.14 -23.49 3.00
C GLU A 390 9.70 -24.10 1.65
N SER A 391 8.49 -24.70 1.60
CA SER A 391 7.97 -25.28 0.36
C SER A 391 7.48 -24.25 -0.66
N ASP A 392 6.97 -23.10 -0.21
CA ASP A 392 6.58 -22.02 -1.12
C ASP A 392 7.81 -21.26 -1.64
N VAL A 393 8.86 -21.12 -0.81
CA VAL A 393 10.16 -20.55 -1.20
C VAL A 393 10.86 -21.41 -2.25
N ASP A 394 10.86 -22.74 -2.09
CA ASP A 394 11.37 -23.68 -3.10
C ASP A 394 10.57 -23.59 -4.41
N GLU A 395 9.23 -23.54 -4.34
CA GLU A 395 8.34 -23.45 -5.49
C GLU A 395 8.58 -22.16 -6.30
N LEU A 396 8.68 -21.01 -5.62
CA LEU A 396 9.02 -19.72 -6.22
C LEU A 396 10.44 -19.69 -6.80
N SER A 397 11.43 -20.19 -6.05
CA SER A 397 12.84 -20.24 -6.48
C SER A 397 13.01 -21.06 -7.77
N SER A 398 12.31 -22.20 -7.86
CA SER A 398 12.32 -23.03 -9.07
C SER A 398 11.70 -22.31 -10.28
N THR A 399 10.62 -21.54 -10.06
CA THR A 399 9.90 -20.78 -11.08
C THR A 399 10.72 -19.60 -11.60
N LEU A 400 11.39 -18.87 -10.71
CA LEU A 400 12.32 -17.79 -11.08
C LEU A 400 13.52 -18.33 -11.86
N ALA A 401 14.11 -19.45 -11.45
CA ALA A 401 15.22 -20.09 -12.15
C ALA A 401 14.82 -20.56 -13.56
N ALA A 402 13.62 -21.15 -13.72
CA ALA A 402 13.07 -21.53 -15.02
C ALA A 402 12.86 -20.30 -15.93
N THR A 403 12.33 -19.21 -15.39
CA THR A 403 12.06 -17.96 -16.12
C THR A 403 13.34 -17.23 -16.55
N ALA A 404 14.37 -17.22 -15.70
CA ALA A 404 15.69 -16.73 -16.07
C ALA A 404 16.33 -17.58 -17.19
N SER A 405 16.17 -18.90 -17.15
CA SER A 405 16.68 -19.83 -18.16
C SER A 405 16.01 -19.64 -19.53
N THR A 406 14.69 -19.46 -19.59
CA THR A 406 13.98 -19.20 -20.85
C THR A 406 14.33 -17.83 -21.44
N LYS A 407 14.46 -16.80 -20.59
CA LYS A 407 14.88 -15.44 -21.01
C LYS A 407 16.34 -15.37 -21.48
N ALA A 408 17.19 -16.31 -21.06
CA ALA A 408 18.59 -16.40 -21.46
C ALA A 408 18.87 -17.23 -22.74
N ALA A 409 17.88 -17.96 -23.26
CA ALA A 409 18.05 -18.84 -24.42
C ALA A 409 17.97 -18.06 -25.76
N PRO A 410 19.06 -17.91 -26.53
CA PRO A 410 19.00 -17.24 -27.82
C PRO A 410 18.22 -18.09 -28.83
N THR A 411 17.15 -17.53 -29.41
CA THR A 411 16.26 -18.23 -30.34
C THR A 411 17.02 -18.67 -31.59
N LYS A 412 17.40 -19.95 -31.63
CA LYS A 412 18.27 -20.51 -32.67
C LYS A 412 17.50 -20.69 -33.97
N ALA A 413 17.40 -19.63 -34.76
CA ALA A 413 16.66 -19.58 -36.01
C ALA A 413 17.06 -20.73 -36.95
N ALA A 414 16.18 -21.72 -37.11
CA ALA A 414 16.38 -22.87 -37.98
C ALA A 414 16.26 -22.41 -39.44
N SER A 415 17.41 -22.25 -40.11
CA SER A 415 17.44 -21.85 -41.52
C SER A 415 16.96 -22.99 -42.42
N ALA A 416 15.66 -23.01 -42.71
CA ALA A 416 15.06 -23.87 -43.72
C ALA A 416 15.28 -23.26 -45.11
N THR A 417 16.32 -23.68 -45.83
CA THR A 417 16.60 -23.24 -47.19
C THR A 417 15.59 -23.81 -48.18
N ALA A 418 14.46 -23.12 -48.37
CA ALA A 418 13.56 -23.34 -49.50
C ALA A 418 14.17 -22.73 -50.77
N ALA A 419 14.55 -23.56 -51.74
CA ALA A 419 14.97 -23.10 -53.06
C ALA A 419 13.75 -22.70 -53.91
N SER A 420 13.86 -21.62 -54.66
CA SER A 420 12.84 -21.15 -55.60
C SER A 420 13.39 -21.06 -57.03
N GLU A 421 12.67 -21.66 -57.98
CA GLU A 421 12.87 -21.39 -59.40
C GLU A 421 12.02 -20.18 -59.85
N PRO A 422 12.45 -19.40 -60.85
CA PRO A 422 11.75 -18.20 -61.30
C PRO A 422 10.65 -18.49 -62.32
N ALA A 423 9.47 -17.88 -62.13
CA ALA A 423 8.41 -17.76 -63.13
C ALA A 423 8.12 -16.28 -63.42
N SER A 424 7.77 -15.96 -64.68
CA SER A 424 7.86 -14.59 -65.20
C SER A 424 6.52 -13.89 -65.42
N THR A 425 6.53 -12.57 -65.17
CA THR A 425 5.73 -11.51 -65.82
C THR A 425 4.20 -11.68 -65.94
N LYS A 426 3.47 -10.73 -65.33
CA LYS A 426 2.74 -9.72 -66.13
C LYS A 426 2.42 -8.46 -65.32
N VAL A 427 2.13 -7.37 -66.03
CA VAL A 427 1.83 -6.04 -65.50
C VAL A 427 0.35 -5.72 -65.73
N ALA A 428 -0.30 -5.08 -64.76
CA ALA A 428 -1.52 -4.31 -64.93
C ALA A 428 -1.52 -3.11 -63.95
N SER A 429 -2.07 -1.98 -64.41
CA SER A 429 -2.23 -0.72 -63.65
C SER A 429 -3.54 -0.77 -62.80
N ALA A 430 -3.91 0.21 -61.96
CA ALA A 430 -3.49 1.62 -61.89
C ALA A 430 -3.75 2.28 -60.51
N GLU A 431 -3.26 3.53 -60.40
CA GLU A 431 -3.79 4.67 -59.62
C GLU A 431 -4.01 4.56 -58.09
N ALA A 432 -3.25 5.37 -57.35
CA ALA A 432 -3.66 6.05 -56.11
C ALA A 432 -3.03 7.47 -56.08
N VAL A 433 -3.66 8.41 -55.38
CA VAL A 433 -3.45 9.87 -55.59
C VAL A 433 -2.67 10.56 -54.47
N SER A 434 -1.83 11.52 -54.87
CA SER A 434 -1.24 12.66 -54.14
C SER A 434 -0.89 12.49 -52.65
N THR A 435 0.41 12.59 -52.35
CA THR A 435 0.89 13.02 -51.03
C THR A 435 0.54 14.49 -50.77
N ALA A 436 0.27 14.81 -49.50
CA ALA A 436 0.29 16.18 -48.98
C ALA A 436 0.87 16.14 -47.56
N ALA A 437 1.77 17.07 -47.22
CA ALA A 437 2.48 17.09 -45.94
C ALA A 437 2.13 18.36 -45.16
N VAL A 438 1.91 18.19 -43.85
CA VAL A 438 1.79 19.26 -42.84
C VAL A 438 2.54 18.73 -41.61
N SER A 439 3.81 19.09 -41.41
CA SER A 439 4.26 20.35 -40.78
C SER A 439 3.75 20.50 -39.36
N SER A 440 4.59 20.13 -38.39
CA SER A 440 4.37 20.37 -36.97
C SER A 440 4.44 21.88 -36.64
N SER A 441 3.61 22.31 -35.69
CA SER A 441 3.63 23.67 -35.14
C SER A 441 3.59 23.64 -33.61
N SER A 442 4.73 23.94 -32.97
CA SER A 442 4.81 24.11 -31.52
C SER A 442 4.04 25.37 -31.09
N ALA A 443 3.13 25.24 -30.12
CA ALA A 443 2.37 26.36 -29.58
C ALA A 443 3.04 26.93 -28.33
N THR A 444 3.84 28.00 -28.50
CA THR A 444 4.32 28.81 -27.37
C THR A 444 3.20 29.67 -26.81
N PHE A 445 2.79 29.45 -25.55
CA PHE A 445 1.89 30.37 -24.87
C PHE A 445 2.64 31.62 -24.39
N SER A 446 2.20 32.79 -24.84
CA SER A 446 2.76 34.08 -24.41
C SER A 446 2.06 34.58 -23.15
N THR A 447 2.82 35.15 -22.22
CA THR A 447 2.26 35.81 -21.04
C THR A 447 1.51 37.09 -21.42
N LEU A 448 0.47 37.42 -20.64
CA LEU A 448 -0.15 38.74 -20.65
C LEU A 448 -0.28 39.26 -19.22
N VAL A 449 0.65 40.14 -18.83
CA VAL A 449 0.63 40.81 -17.52
C VAL A 449 -0.36 41.95 -17.56
N THR A 450 -1.30 41.99 -16.61
CA THR A 450 -2.12 43.18 -16.34
C THR A 450 -1.98 43.54 -14.86
N SER A 451 -1.32 44.66 -14.58
CA SER A 451 -0.94 45.07 -13.22
C SER A 451 -1.82 46.20 -12.68
N THR A 452 -2.41 46.02 -11.50
CA THR A 452 -2.99 47.13 -10.71
C THR A 452 -2.68 46.99 -9.22
N SER A 453 -1.74 47.82 -8.77
CA SER A 453 -1.47 48.23 -7.39
C SER A 453 -2.64 49.03 -6.78
N ILE A 454 -2.81 49.24 -5.48
CA ILE A 454 -2.21 48.74 -4.21
C ILE A 454 -3.21 49.14 -3.10
N SER A 455 -3.30 48.41 -1.99
CA SER A 455 -3.51 49.04 -0.67
C SER A 455 -2.98 48.14 0.46
N SER A 456 -2.53 48.75 1.56
CA SER A 456 -1.71 48.10 2.58
C SER A 456 -2.25 48.28 3.99
N SER A 457 -2.30 47.20 4.78
CA SER A 457 -2.54 47.28 6.24
C SER A 457 -1.88 46.11 7.00
N ALA A 458 -0.71 46.37 7.57
CA ALA A 458 -0.23 45.72 8.80
C ALA A 458 -0.85 46.43 10.02
N PRO A 459 -0.82 45.92 11.28
CA PRO A 459 0.00 44.85 11.87
C PRO A 459 -0.87 43.63 12.31
N THR A 460 -0.46 42.62 13.10
CA THR A 460 0.49 42.57 14.23
C THR A 460 0.98 41.15 14.52
N THR A 461 2.13 41.03 15.20
CA THR A 461 2.68 39.77 15.70
C THR A 461 1.89 39.18 16.87
N ALA A 462 1.61 37.89 16.81
CA ALA A 462 1.38 37.00 17.95
C ALA A 462 2.11 35.68 17.69
N ALA A 463 2.52 34.97 18.74
CA ALA A 463 3.19 33.68 18.64
C ALA A 463 2.37 32.63 19.38
N ASP A 464 1.94 31.58 18.69
CA ASP A 464 1.21 30.47 19.29
C ASP A 464 2.16 29.37 19.78
N THR A 465 1.80 28.81 20.94
CA THR A 465 2.51 27.72 21.62
C THR A 465 1.57 26.51 21.65
N PRO A 466 2.03 25.28 21.33
CA PRO A 466 1.13 24.13 21.22
C PRO A 466 0.46 23.79 22.55
N SER A 467 -0.87 23.70 22.55
CA SER A 467 -1.66 23.35 23.73
C SER A 467 -1.84 21.84 23.86
N THR A 468 -1.15 21.24 24.83
CA THR A 468 -1.36 19.84 25.23
C THR A 468 -2.48 19.74 26.28
N THR A 469 -3.57 19.06 25.98
CA THR A 469 -4.61 18.70 26.97
C THR A 469 -4.69 17.19 27.18
N ALA A 470 -3.96 16.72 28.20
CA ALA A 470 -4.17 15.38 28.76
C ALA A 470 -5.45 15.35 29.61
N VAL A 471 -6.31 14.35 29.42
CA VAL A 471 -7.54 14.17 30.19
C VAL A 471 -7.26 13.28 31.40
N ALA A 472 -7.26 13.88 32.60
CA ALA A 472 -7.22 13.15 33.86
C ALA A 472 -8.61 13.13 34.50
N ALA A 473 -9.08 11.96 34.93
CA ALA A 473 -10.41 11.78 35.50
C ALA A 473 -10.46 12.11 37.00
N THR A 474 -11.44 12.89 37.44
CA THR A 474 -11.85 13.02 38.85
C THR A 474 -13.37 13.05 38.98
N SER A 475 -13.86 12.43 40.05
CA SER A 475 -15.29 12.21 40.34
C SER A 475 -15.88 13.25 41.30
N THR A 476 -17.16 13.61 41.13
CA THR A 476 -18.00 14.25 42.17
C THR A 476 -19.45 13.76 42.08
N ASP A 477 -20.11 13.63 43.23
CA ASP A 477 -21.40 12.96 43.43
C ASP A 477 -22.68 13.80 43.17
N ALA A 478 -23.71 13.12 42.62
CA ALA A 478 -25.14 13.12 43.02
C ALA A 478 -25.94 14.47 43.02
N PRO A 479 -27.30 14.49 43.12
CA PRO A 479 -28.20 13.66 43.96
C PRO A 479 -29.32 12.87 43.23
N GLU A 480 -30.09 12.11 44.02
CA GLU A 480 -31.08 11.09 43.63
C GLU A 480 -32.49 11.61 43.29
N SER A 481 -33.36 10.72 42.75
CA SER A 481 -34.69 10.50 43.36
C SER A 481 -35.42 9.19 42.94
N ALA A 482 -35.63 8.29 43.93
CA ALA A 482 -36.67 7.23 44.00
C ALA A 482 -36.70 6.12 42.89
N VAL A 483 -37.30 4.93 43.06
CA VAL A 483 -38.34 4.42 43.99
C VAL A 483 -37.96 3.05 44.60
N SER A 484 -38.66 2.65 45.67
CA SER A 484 -38.53 1.45 46.50
C SER A 484 -38.84 0.10 45.78
N SER A 485 -38.76 -1.11 46.36
CA SER A 485 -38.55 -1.56 47.76
C SER A 485 -38.16 -3.05 47.83
N ALA A 486 -37.28 -3.41 48.77
CA ALA A 486 -37.16 -4.77 49.35
C ALA A 486 -38.08 -4.87 50.62
N PRO A 487 -38.07 -5.93 51.48
CA PRO A 487 -37.25 -7.15 51.51
C PRO A 487 -38.00 -8.45 51.91
N SER A 488 -37.25 -9.56 52.06
CA SER A 488 -37.33 -10.45 53.23
C SER A 488 -36.18 -11.46 53.25
N ALA A 489 -35.74 -11.87 54.45
CA ALA A 489 -34.71 -12.90 54.66
C ALA A 489 -35.10 -13.80 55.84
N THR A 490 -34.88 -15.12 55.71
CA THR A 490 -35.15 -16.09 56.78
C THR A 490 -34.09 -17.20 56.78
N THR A 491 -33.58 -17.54 57.97
CA THR A 491 -32.53 -18.54 58.20
C THR A 491 -33.09 -19.91 58.60
N SER A 492 -32.41 -21.02 58.22
CA SER A 492 -32.50 -22.26 59.01
C SER A 492 -31.32 -23.24 58.84
N THR A 493 -30.97 -23.78 60.01
CA THR A 493 -30.21 -24.97 60.47
C THR A 493 -30.21 -26.26 59.58
N THR A 494 -29.37 -27.32 59.74
CA THR A 494 -28.32 -27.73 60.73
C THR A 494 -27.42 -28.89 60.23
N LYS A 495 -26.19 -29.08 60.81
CA LYS A 495 -25.43 -30.34 61.17
C LYS A 495 -25.50 -31.60 60.24
N THR A 496 -24.47 -32.44 59.96
CA THR A 496 -23.07 -32.71 60.44
C THR A 496 -22.38 -33.70 59.41
N ARG A 497 -21.21 -34.38 59.54
CA ARG A 497 -20.30 -34.77 60.67
C ARG A 497 -18.85 -35.09 60.21
N TYR A 498 -17.90 -34.84 61.11
CA TYR A 498 -16.46 -35.20 61.21
C TYR A 498 -15.81 -36.44 60.52
N GLY A 499 -14.54 -36.24 60.10
CA GLY A 499 -13.42 -37.20 60.07
C GLY A 499 -12.09 -36.50 60.45
N LYS A 500 -11.04 -37.19 60.93
CA LYS A 500 -9.82 -36.58 61.56
C LYS A 500 -8.49 -36.80 60.80
N PRO A 501 -7.53 -35.85 60.85
CA PRO A 501 -6.12 -36.04 60.49
C PRO A 501 -5.21 -36.39 61.71
N CYS A 502 -3.94 -36.73 61.45
CA CYS A 502 -2.94 -37.07 62.47
C CYS A 502 -1.79 -36.05 62.65
N ARG A 503 -1.19 -36.06 63.85
CA ARG A 503 0.02 -35.34 64.32
C ARG A 503 1.25 -36.28 64.21
N ALA A 504 2.54 -35.95 64.35
CA ALA A 504 3.34 -34.73 64.66
C ALA A 504 4.77 -34.96 64.03
N ARG A 505 5.85 -34.16 64.14
CA ARG A 505 6.44 -33.32 65.22
C ARG A 505 7.39 -32.23 64.67
N ARG A 506 7.80 -31.29 65.54
CA ARG A 506 9.03 -30.45 65.45
C ARG A 506 10.04 -30.93 66.54
N PRO A 507 11.35 -30.61 66.43
CA PRO A 507 11.87 -29.38 67.07
C PRO A 507 12.89 -28.60 66.20
N GLN A 508 13.35 -27.46 66.73
CA GLN A 508 14.43 -26.62 66.18
C GLN A 508 15.76 -26.95 66.88
N THR A 509 16.90 -26.67 66.24
CA THR A 509 17.91 -25.74 66.81
C THR A 509 18.89 -25.20 65.76
N THR A 510 19.46 -24.04 66.10
CA THR A 510 20.42 -23.19 65.40
C THR A 510 21.80 -23.84 65.18
N ILE A 511 22.44 -23.56 64.05
CA ILE A 511 23.59 -22.62 63.97
C ILE A 511 23.25 -21.61 62.87
#